data_AF-A0A1H8E805-F1
#
_entry.id   AF-A0A1H8E805-F1
#
_cell.length_a   1.000
_cell.length_b   1.000
_cell.length_c   1.000
_cell.angle_alpha   90.00
_cell.angle_beta   90.00
_cell.angle_gamma   90.00
#
_symmetry.space_group_name_H-M   'P 1'
#
loop_
_entity.id
_entity.type
_entity.pdbx_description
1 polymer ?
#
loop_
_entity_poly.entity_id
_entity_poly.type
_entity_poly.pdbx_seq_one_letter_code
_entity_poly.pdbx_strand_id
1 'polypeptide(L)'
;MASHRLSQKELHDLFLEDLGICAEDVENNGHKPLMLRLKYPFNRELKVYLFNCTAPPGGRSIDEFKVQLILDGQKRGERGKFDTSDGRTTLIVGYATPFIDLSGGIWVLFELDKHKEFAYSANIQVYLRQILPALEEKIYVCQKNNKEILVIAQRQYLKDALQKRFSIDLQIMLERAKHGVTET
;
A
#
# COMPACT_ATOMS: atom_id res chain seq x y z
N MET A 1 -16.71 16.06 -3.55
CA MET A 1 -16.47 15.84 -2.11
C MET A 1 -14.98 15.81 -1.90
N ALA A 2 -14.43 16.57 -0.95
CA ALA A 2 -12.99 16.60 -0.71
C ALA A 2 -12.60 15.35 0.07
N SER A 3 -11.74 14.52 -0.49
CA SER A 3 -11.12 13.40 0.23
C SER A 3 -10.30 13.97 1.39
N HIS A 4 -10.57 13.52 2.61
CA HIS A 4 -9.84 13.96 3.81
C HIS A 4 -8.40 13.45 3.74
N ARG A 5 -7.43 14.36 3.66
CA ARG A 5 -6.00 14.03 3.62
C ARG A 5 -5.43 14.04 5.03
N LEU A 6 -4.95 12.90 5.48
CA LEU A 6 -4.26 12.75 6.77
C LEU A 6 -2.82 13.25 6.67
N SER A 7 -2.30 13.81 7.76
CA SER A 7 -0.86 13.97 7.93
C SER A 7 -0.15 12.60 7.93
N GLN A 8 1.16 12.60 7.73
CA GLN A 8 1.91 11.35 7.71
C GLN A 8 1.83 10.61 9.04
N LYS A 9 1.91 11.35 10.15
CA LYS A 9 1.82 10.79 11.50
C LYS A 9 0.43 10.20 11.76
N GLU A 10 -0.65 10.92 11.43
CA GLU A 10 -2.01 10.38 11.57
C GLU A 10 -2.22 9.12 10.75
N LEU A 11 -1.66 9.07 9.53
CA LEU A 11 -1.74 7.88 8.69
C LEU A 11 -0.98 6.69 9.28
N HIS A 12 0.18 6.92 9.89
CA HIS A 12 0.92 5.89 10.62
C HIS A 12 0.15 5.40 11.84
N ASP A 13 -0.37 6.33 12.65
CA ASP A 13 -1.13 6.01 13.85
C ASP A 13 -2.36 5.18 13.49
N LEU A 14 -3.07 5.52 12.41
CA LEU A 14 -4.21 4.77 11.89
C LEU A 14 -3.85 3.35 11.45
N PHE A 15 -2.73 3.20 10.74
CA PHE A 15 -2.25 1.90 10.30
C PHE A 15 -1.85 1.01 11.49
N LEU A 16 -1.19 1.59 12.50
CA LEU A 16 -0.81 0.90 13.73
C LEU A 16 -2.04 0.52 14.58
N GLU A 17 -3.05 1.37 14.63
CA GLU A 17 -4.35 1.07 15.26
C GLU A 17 -4.98 -0.18 14.64
N ASP A 18 -5.05 -0.24 13.30
CA ASP A 18 -5.66 -1.35 12.57
C ASP A 18 -4.83 -2.66 12.67
N LEU A 19 -3.52 -2.56 12.88
CA LEU A 19 -2.67 -3.71 13.23
C LEU A 19 -2.89 -4.18 14.67
N GLY A 20 -3.11 -3.26 15.61
CA GLY A 20 -3.26 -3.52 17.03
C GLY A 20 -2.05 -4.23 17.63
N ILE A 21 -2.31 -5.23 18.47
CA ILE A 21 -1.28 -5.97 19.23
C ILE A 21 -0.26 -6.74 18.37
N CYS A 22 -0.49 -6.85 17.05
CA CYS A 22 0.42 -7.53 16.15
C CYS A 22 1.68 -6.71 15.82
N ALA A 23 1.68 -5.39 16.07
CA ALA A 23 2.83 -4.53 15.84
C ALA A 23 3.72 -4.41 17.09
N GLU A 24 5.03 -4.56 16.92
CA GLU A 24 6.07 -4.24 17.91
C GLU A 24 7.25 -3.54 17.24
N ASP A 25 8.22 -3.09 18.04
CA ASP A 25 9.45 -2.46 17.58
C ASP A 25 9.18 -1.33 16.55
N VAL A 26 8.19 -0.50 16.86
CA VAL A 26 7.69 0.53 15.96
C VAL A 26 8.61 1.75 16.00
N GLU A 27 9.15 2.13 14.84
CA GLU A 27 9.84 3.41 14.64
C GLU A 27 8.93 4.35 13.85
N ASN A 28 8.17 5.19 14.57
CA ASN A 28 7.31 6.21 13.97
C ASN A 28 7.82 7.61 14.31
N ASN A 29 8.67 8.15 13.43
CA ASN A 29 9.16 9.52 13.50
C ASN A 29 8.32 10.51 12.65
N GLY A 30 7.14 10.08 12.16
CA GLY A 30 6.31 10.87 11.25
C GLY A 30 6.86 10.98 9.81
N HIS A 31 7.96 10.29 9.50
CA HIS A 31 8.60 10.26 8.20
C HIS A 31 8.43 8.90 7.52
N LYS A 32 8.43 8.87 6.19
CA LYS A 32 8.41 7.61 5.43
C LYS A 32 9.80 6.99 5.40
N PRO A 33 9.92 5.67 5.52
CA PRO A 33 8.86 4.68 5.79
C PRO A 33 8.51 4.54 7.27
N LEU A 34 7.33 4.00 7.57
CA LEU A 34 7.02 3.45 8.89
C LEU A 34 7.73 2.09 9.03
N MET A 35 8.56 1.95 10.05
CA MET A 35 9.25 0.69 10.38
C MET A 35 8.56 0.02 11.57
N LEU A 36 8.36 -1.29 11.47
CA LEU A 36 7.80 -2.10 12.55
C LEU A 36 8.12 -3.58 12.36
N ARG A 37 7.93 -4.36 13.42
CA ARG A 37 7.89 -5.81 13.36
C ARG A 37 6.46 -6.31 13.55
N LEU A 38 6.03 -7.23 12.70
CA LEU A 38 4.80 -7.99 12.91
C LEU A 38 5.10 -9.28 13.66
N LYS A 39 4.45 -9.46 14.81
CA LYS A 39 4.46 -10.71 15.60
C LYS A 39 3.71 -11.83 14.87
N TYR A 40 3.58 -12.97 15.55
CA TYR A 40 2.72 -14.07 15.11
C TYR A 40 1.33 -13.56 14.70
N PRO A 41 0.75 -14.01 13.57
CA PRO A 41 1.22 -15.11 12.71
C PRO A 41 2.18 -14.70 11.57
N PHE A 42 2.59 -13.43 11.48
CA PHE A 42 3.36 -12.93 10.32
C PHE A 42 4.87 -13.08 10.46
N ASN A 43 5.38 -12.90 11.69
CA ASN A 43 6.78 -13.04 12.09
C ASN A 43 7.77 -12.40 11.09
N ARG A 44 7.62 -11.10 10.82
CA ARG A 44 8.45 -10.40 9.83
C ARG A 44 8.65 -8.92 10.16
N GLU A 45 9.80 -8.40 9.76
CA GLU A 45 10.08 -6.96 9.78
C GLU A 45 9.51 -6.27 8.53
N LEU A 46 8.84 -5.14 8.74
CA LEU A 46 8.19 -4.36 7.70
C LEU A 46 8.81 -2.97 7.54
N LYS A 47 8.85 -2.54 6.29
CA LYS A 47 9.11 -1.17 5.85
C LYS A 47 7.90 -0.70 5.04
N VAL A 48 7.01 0.07 5.66
CA VAL A 48 5.72 0.44 5.06
C VAL A 48 5.73 1.89 4.60
N TYR A 49 5.69 2.10 3.28
CA TYR A 49 5.51 3.42 2.68
C TYR A 49 4.01 3.71 2.56
N LEU A 50 3.49 4.44 3.56
CA LEU A 50 2.09 4.82 3.65
C LEU A 50 1.82 6.15 2.93
N PHE A 51 0.78 6.16 2.09
CA PHE A 51 0.36 7.33 1.33
C PHE A 51 -1.14 7.57 1.45
N ASN A 52 -1.55 8.83 1.40
CA ASN A 52 -2.94 9.17 1.15
C ASN A 52 -3.29 8.80 -0.30
N CYS A 53 -4.44 8.15 -0.49
CA CYS A 53 -5.00 7.78 -1.79
C CYS A 53 -6.26 8.62 -2.02
N THR A 54 -6.09 9.77 -2.68
CA THR A 54 -7.12 10.82 -2.74
C THR A 54 -7.65 11.01 -4.16
N ALA A 55 -8.89 11.48 -4.28
CA ALA A 55 -9.45 11.98 -5.53
C ALA A 55 -9.17 13.49 -5.63
N PRO A 56 -8.21 13.95 -6.47
CA PRO A 56 -7.85 15.36 -6.50
C PRO A 56 -9.00 16.24 -7.01
N PRO A 57 -9.23 17.43 -6.41
CA PRO A 57 -10.24 18.36 -6.90
C PRO A 57 -9.84 18.92 -8.27
N GLY A 58 -10.75 18.91 -9.24
CA GLY A 58 -10.60 19.68 -10.48
C GLY A 58 -10.43 18.94 -11.81
N GLY A 59 -10.77 17.64 -11.95
CA GLY A 59 -10.87 17.09 -13.30
C GLY A 59 -10.98 15.57 -13.47
N ARG A 60 -12.18 15.17 -13.90
CA ARG A 60 -12.48 14.16 -14.94
C ARG A 60 -12.66 12.69 -14.63
N SER A 61 -12.52 12.21 -13.40
CA SER A 61 -13.32 11.04 -13.03
C SER A 61 -13.55 10.96 -11.52
N ILE A 62 -14.83 10.88 -11.13
CA ILE A 62 -15.28 10.70 -9.74
C ILE A 62 -14.85 9.31 -9.21
N ASP A 63 -14.40 8.43 -10.11
CA ASP A 63 -14.13 7.04 -9.86
C ASP A 63 -12.63 6.71 -9.70
N GLU A 64 -11.74 7.69 -9.52
CA GLU A 64 -10.29 7.45 -9.44
C GLU A 64 -9.65 8.03 -8.19
N PHE A 65 -8.88 7.20 -7.48
CA PHE A 65 -8.12 7.56 -6.30
C PHE A 65 -6.62 7.38 -6.57
N LYS A 66 -5.84 8.42 -6.28
CA LYS A 66 -4.42 8.51 -6.62
C LYS A 66 -3.55 8.62 -5.37
N VAL A 67 -2.48 7.86 -5.38
CA VAL A 67 -1.31 8.04 -4.53
C VAL A 67 -0.25 8.78 -5.32
N GLN A 68 0.25 9.88 -4.77
CA GLN A 68 1.41 10.60 -5.27
C GLN A 68 2.67 10.05 -4.61
N LEU A 69 3.53 9.40 -5.38
CA LEU A 69 4.80 8.85 -4.91
C LEU A 69 5.85 9.95 -4.76
N ILE A 70 6.07 10.33 -3.51
CA ILE A 70 7.08 11.30 -3.10
C ILE A 70 7.68 10.79 -1.78
N LEU A 71 9.00 10.57 -1.77
CA LEU A 71 9.73 10.23 -0.54
C LEU A 71 10.20 11.48 0.19
N ASP A 72 10.46 11.32 1.47
CA ASP A 72 10.95 12.41 2.30
C ASP A 72 12.34 12.83 1.81
N GLY A 73 12.51 14.14 1.58
CA GLY A 73 13.74 14.71 1.03
C GLY A 73 13.90 14.63 -0.50
N GLN A 74 13.03 13.90 -1.22
CA GLN A 74 13.08 13.83 -2.69
C GLN A 74 12.74 15.18 -3.32
N LYS A 75 13.54 15.66 -4.28
CA LYS A 75 13.32 16.94 -4.98
C LYS A 75 12.68 16.75 -6.35
N ARG A 76 12.09 17.83 -6.87
CA ARG A 76 11.52 17.84 -8.22
C ARG A 76 12.59 17.53 -9.26
N GLY A 77 12.31 16.59 -10.16
CA GLY A 77 13.25 16.12 -11.19
C GLY A 77 14.11 14.94 -10.74
N GLU A 78 14.14 14.61 -9.45
CA GLU A 78 14.83 13.43 -8.95
C GLU A 78 13.96 12.18 -9.06
N ARG A 79 14.60 11.03 -9.30
CA ARG A 79 13.95 9.74 -9.21
C ARG A 79 13.97 9.24 -7.77
N GLY A 80 12.84 8.71 -7.31
CA GLY A 80 12.71 8.01 -6.04
C GLY A 80 12.90 6.51 -6.25
N LYS A 81 13.35 5.83 -5.20
CA LYS A 81 13.48 4.38 -5.14
C LYS A 81 13.08 3.90 -3.76
N PHE A 82 12.25 2.87 -3.70
CA PHE A 82 11.98 2.19 -2.44
C PHE A 82 13.19 1.36 -2.03
N ASP A 83 13.75 1.62 -0.86
CA ASP A 83 14.89 0.88 -0.33
C ASP A 83 14.46 -0.51 0.16
N THR A 84 14.98 -1.56 -0.50
CA THR A 84 14.75 -2.98 -0.17
C THR A 84 16.05 -3.70 0.23
N SER A 85 17.11 -2.95 0.51
CA SER A 85 18.47 -3.50 0.67
C SER A 85 18.70 -4.22 2.01
N ASP A 86 17.88 -3.93 3.02
CA ASP A 86 18.00 -4.43 4.40
C ASP A 86 17.25 -5.76 4.65
N GLY A 87 16.72 -6.39 3.60
CA GLY A 87 16.02 -7.68 3.69
C GLY A 87 14.62 -7.61 4.30
N ARG A 88 14.14 -6.42 4.68
CA ARG A 88 12.80 -6.24 5.26
C ARG A 88 11.72 -6.30 4.19
N THR A 89 10.54 -6.78 4.57
CA THR A 89 9.40 -6.78 3.66
C THR A 89 8.95 -5.33 3.43
N THR A 90 9.16 -4.83 2.22
CA THR A 90 8.82 -3.46 1.85
C THR A 90 7.43 -3.40 1.21
N LEU A 91 6.58 -2.50 1.67
CA LEU A 91 5.20 -2.37 1.21
C LEU A 91 4.91 -0.94 0.75
N ILE A 92 4.07 -0.82 -0.29
CA ILE A 92 3.45 0.44 -0.71
C ILE A 92 1.97 0.34 -0.39
N VAL A 93 1.48 1.24 0.47
CA VAL A 93 0.10 1.18 0.96
C VAL A 93 -0.57 2.54 0.79
N GLY A 94 -1.70 2.55 0.11
CA GLY A 94 -2.59 3.71 0.00
C GLY A 94 -3.75 3.61 0.98
N TYR A 95 -4.15 4.75 1.55
CA TYR A 95 -5.39 4.87 2.34
C TYR A 95 -6.40 5.74 1.59
N ALA A 96 -7.54 5.17 1.24
CA ALA A 96 -8.62 5.85 0.56
C ALA A 96 -9.83 6.04 1.48
N THR A 97 -10.47 7.20 1.35
CA THR A 97 -11.74 7.54 2.01
C THR A 97 -12.80 7.82 0.94
N PRO A 98 -13.30 6.76 0.26
CA PRO A 98 -14.25 6.92 -0.85
C PRO A 98 -15.64 7.40 -0.40
N PHE A 99 -15.97 7.25 0.88
CA PHE A 99 -17.27 7.62 1.47
C PHE A 99 -17.11 8.61 2.63
N ILE A 100 -18.19 9.32 2.96
CA ILE A 100 -18.20 10.41 3.95
C ILE A 100 -17.97 9.91 5.39
N ASP A 101 -18.35 8.67 5.71
CA ASP A 101 -18.17 8.10 7.04
C ASP A 101 -16.70 7.67 7.26
N LEU A 102 -16.10 8.18 8.34
CA LEU A 102 -14.71 7.94 8.76
C LEU A 102 -14.46 6.48 9.17
N SER A 103 -15.52 5.72 9.50
CA SER A 103 -15.40 4.30 9.82
C SER A 103 -15.08 3.43 8.60
N GLY A 104 -15.35 3.91 7.37
CA GLY A 104 -15.28 3.13 6.12
C GLY A 104 -13.99 3.29 5.31
N GLY A 105 -12.87 3.60 5.95
CA GLY A 105 -11.58 3.71 5.25
C GLY A 105 -11.18 2.42 4.51
N ILE A 106 -10.44 2.57 3.42
CA ILE A 106 -9.98 1.46 2.58
C ILE A 106 -8.47 1.47 2.50
N TRP A 107 -7.86 0.34 2.83
CA TRP A 107 -6.45 0.07 2.57
C TRP A 107 -6.28 -0.55 1.19
N VAL A 108 -5.30 -0.04 0.44
CA VAL A 108 -4.94 -0.51 -0.90
C VAL A 108 -3.45 -0.83 -0.91
N LEU A 109 -3.12 -2.11 -0.99
CA LEU A 109 -1.75 -2.61 -1.01
C LEU A 109 -1.34 -2.82 -2.47
N PHE A 110 -0.37 -2.03 -2.92
CA PHE A 110 0.16 -2.07 -4.29
C PHE A 110 1.31 -3.08 -4.40
N GLU A 111 1.59 -3.54 -5.62
CA GLU A 111 2.72 -4.41 -5.91
C GLU A 111 4.02 -3.60 -6.00
N LEU A 112 4.94 -3.81 -5.06
CA LEU A 112 6.22 -3.09 -4.98
C LEU A 112 7.02 -3.17 -6.28
N ASP A 113 7.09 -4.36 -6.89
CA ASP A 113 7.91 -4.62 -8.07
C ASP A 113 7.52 -3.76 -9.29
N LYS A 114 6.26 -3.33 -9.37
CA LYS A 114 5.76 -2.48 -10.45
C LYS A 114 6.17 -1.01 -10.29
N HIS A 115 6.64 -0.63 -9.09
CA HIS A 115 6.88 0.75 -8.70
C HIS A 115 8.20 0.96 -7.95
N LYS A 116 9.17 0.04 -8.08
CA LYS A 116 10.46 0.12 -7.35
C LYS A 116 11.16 1.45 -7.50
N GLU A 117 11.12 2.02 -8.71
CA GLU A 117 11.74 3.30 -9.02
C GLU A 117 10.76 4.17 -9.79
N PHE A 118 10.64 5.44 -9.41
CA PHE A 118 9.59 6.33 -9.88
C PHE A 118 10.08 7.76 -10.03
N ALA A 119 9.43 8.55 -10.88
CA ALA A 119 9.68 9.98 -10.98
C ALA A 119 9.06 10.72 -9.78
N TYR A 120 9.58 11.90 -9.45
CA TYR A 120 8.97 12.80 -8.46
C TYR A 120 7.47 13.01 -8.74
N SER A 121 6.62 12.74 -7.75
CA SER A 121 5.16 12.87 -7.86
C SER A 121 4.52 11.96 -8.91
N ALA A 122 5.13 10.82 -9.24
CA ALA A 122 4.48 9.79 -10.05
C ALA A 122 3.18 9.32 -9.40
N ASN A 123 2.14 9.10 -10.19
CA ASN A 123 0.85 8.65 -9.68
C ASN A 123 0.70 7.14 -9.85
N ILE A 124 0.29 6.47 -8.78
CA ILE A 124 -0.31 5.14 -8.85
C ILE A 124 -1.77 5.27 -8.42
N GLN A 125 -2.64 4.45 -9.00
CA GLN A 125 -4.08 4.66 -8.88
C GLN A 125 -4.85 3.37 -8.75
N VAL A 126 -6.02 3.52 -8.12
CA VAL A 126 -7.08 2.53 -7.97
C VAL A 126 -8.40 3.18 -8.35
N TYR A 127 -9.28 2.44 -8.99
CA TYR A 127 -10.60 2.93 -9.38
C TYR A 127 -11.67 2.55 -8.35
N LEU A 128 -12.73 3.35 -8.23
CA LEU A 128 -13.88 3.09 -7.37
C LEU A 128 -14.49 1.72 -7.67
N ARG A 129 -14.62 1.33 -8.94
CA ARG A 129 -15.09 -0.01 -9.32
C ARG A 129 -14.24 -1.17 -8.78
N GLN A 130 -12.96 -0.93 -8.46
CA GLN A 130 -12.07 -1.90 -7.82
C GLN A 130 -12.18 -1.86 -6.29
N ILE A 131 -12.57 -0.70 -5.74
CA ILE A 131 -12.81 -0.54 -4.30
C ILE A 131 -14.16 -1.15 -3.89
N LEU A 132 -15.21 -0.96 -4.69
CA LEU A 132 -16.58 -1.40 -4.37
C LEU A 132 -16.68 -2.87 -3.93
N PRO A 133 -16.03 -3.86 -4.58
CA PRO A 133 -16.11 -5.24 -4.14
C PRO A 133 -15.53 -5.48 -2.74
N ALA A 134 -14.55 -4.68 -2.30
CA ALA A 134 -14.00 -4.77 -0.94
C ALA A 134 -14.97 -4.29 0.15
N LEU A 135 -16.12 -3.71 -0.22
CA LEU A 135 -17.18 -3.37 0.72
C LEU A 135 -18.06 -4.58 1.06
N GLU A 136 -18.18 -5.52 0.12
CA GLU A 136 -18.96 -6.74 0.28
C GLU A 136 -18.09 -7.91 0.78
N GLU A 137 -16.83 -7.94 0.35
CA GLU A 137 -15.85 -8.96 0.71
C GLU A 137 -14.86 -8.47 1.78
N LYS A 138 -14.32 -9.38 2.60
CA LYS A 138 -13.27 -9.02 3.57
C LYS A 138 -12.01 -8.50 2.91
N ILE A 139 -11.62 -9.13 1.80
CA ILE A 139 -10.45 -8.78 0.99
C ILE A 139 -10.83 -8.98 -0.46
N TYR A 140 -10.64 -7.95 -1.27
CA TYR A 140 -10.75 -8.05 -2.72
C TYR A 140 -9.35 -8.01 -3.36
N VAL A 141 -9.10 -8.90 -4.30
CA VAL A 141 -7.85 -8.94 -5.07
C VAL A 141 -8.18 -8.75 -6.54
N CYS A 142 -7.54 -7.78 -7.18
CA CYS A 142 -7.71 -7.55 -8.62
C CYS A 142 -6.39 -7.36 -9.32
N GLN A 143 -6.36 -7.74 -10.61
CA GLN A 143 -5.23 -7.49 -11.49
C GLN A 143 -5.59 -6.36 -12.47
N LYS A 144 -4.71 -5.37 -12.60
CA LYS A 144 -4.81 -4.29 -13.56
C LYS A 144 -4.28 -4.72 -14.93
N ASN A 145 -4.57 -3.94 -15.97
CA ASN A 145 -4.10 -4.22 -17.35
C ASN A 145 -2.57 -4.34 -17.47
N ASN A 146 -1.81 -3.62 -16.63
CA ASN A 146 -0.33 -3.72 -16.54
C ASN A 146 0.15 -4.96 -15.73
N LYS A 147 -0.75 -5.89 -15.45
CA LYS A 147 -0.56 -7.09 -14.62
C LYS A 147 -0.21 -6.81 -13.16
N GLU A 148 -0.34 -5.56 -12.70
CA GLU A 148 -0.20 -5.20 -11.29
C GLU A 148 -1.33 -5.81 -10.48
N ILE A 149 -0.98 -6.48 -9.39
CA ILE A 149 -1.97 -7.03 -8.46
C ILE A 149 -2.16 -6.09 -7.28
N LEU A 150 -3.42 -5.68 -7.05
CA LEU A 150 -3.83 -4.92 -5.88
C LEU A 150 -4.52 -5.83 -4.88
N VAL A 151 -4.26 -5.61 -3.59
CA VAL A 151 -5.03 -6.17 -2.49
C VAL A 151 -5.76 -5.02 -1.78
N ILE A 152 -7.07 -5.11 -1.71
CA ILE A 152 -7.94 -4.01 -1.25
C ILE A 152 -8.80 -4.55 -0.11
N ALA A 153 -8.88 -3.81 0.99
CA ALA A 153 -9.66 -4.20 2.15
C ALA A 153 -10.14 -3.00 2.97
N GLN A 154 -11.25 -3.17 3.67
CA GLN A 154 -11.67 -2.23 4.72
C GLN A 154 -10.67 -2.26 5.89
N ARG A 155 -10.63 -1.16 6.66
CA ARG A 155 -9.72 -0.97 7.80
C ARG A 155 -9.59 -2.18 8.72
N GLN A 156 -10.73 -2.71 9.16
CA GLN A 156 -10.80 -3.83 10.10
C GLN A 156 -10.18 -5.14 9.58
N TYR A 157 -9.97 -5.25 8.26
CA TYR A 157 -9.40 -6.42 7.60
C TYR A 157 -7.95 -6.20 7.13
N LEU A 158 -7.26 -5.16 7.61
CA LEU A 158 -5.85 -4.88 7.27
C LEU A 158 -4.94 -6.10 7.46
N LYS A 159 -5.09 -6.81 8.58
CA LYS A 159 -4.29 -8.00 8.89
C LYS A 159 -4.48 -9.11 7.85
N ASP A 160 -5.73 -9.36 7.46
CA ASP A 160 -6.04 -10.35 6.43
C ASP A 160 -5.46 -9.90 5.07
N ALA A 161 -5.58 -8.61 4.74
CA ALA A 161 -5.03 -8.03 3.51
C ALA A 161 -3.50 -8.16 3.43
N LEU A 162 -2.80 -7.92 4.55
CA LEU A 162 -1.35 -8.12 4.66
C LEU A 162 -0.99 -9.60 4.44
N GLN A 163 -1.70 -10.52 5.09
CA GLN A 163 -1.48 -11.95 4.88
C GLN A 163 -1.64 -12.32 3.40
N LYS A 164 -2.69 -11.82 2.76
CA LYS A 164 -2.96 -12.06 1.34
C LYS A 164 -1.88 -11.47 0.43
N ARG A 165 -1.43 -10.24 0.68
CA ARG A 165 -0.30 -9.61 -0.04
C ARG A 165 0.97 -10.43 0.08
N PHE A 166 1.32 -10.86 1.29
CA PHE A 166 2.50 -11.69 1.54
C PHE A 166 2.44 -13.04 0.82
N SER A 167 1.27 -13.69 0.81
CA SER A 167 1.09 -14.95 0.06
C SER A 167 1.26 -14.74 -1.45
N ILE A 168 0.73 -13.65 -2.00
CA ILE A 168 0.89 -13.30 -3.42
C ILE A 168 2.36 -13.02 -3.75
N ASP A 169 3.05 -12.23 -2.93
CA ASP A 169 4.47 -11.93 -3.13
C ASP A 169 5.33 -13.20 -3.14
N LEU A 170 5.06 -14.11 -2.20
CA LEU A 170 5.72 -15.40 -2.15
C LEU A 170 5.46 -16.24 -3.40
N GLN A 171 4.21 -16.30 -3.89
CA GLN A 171 3.87 -17.02 -5.12
C GLN A 171 4.60 -16.44 -6.33
N ILE A 172 4.58 -15.12 -6.51
CA ILE A 172 5.30 -14.42 -7.59
C ILE A 172 6.80 -14.75 -7.54
N MET A 173 7.40 -14.73 -6.34
CA MET A 173 8.81 -15.05 -6.15
C MET A 173 9.11 -16.51 -6.55
N LEU A 174 8.27 -17.46 -6.11
CA LEU A 174 8.43 -18.88 -6.45
C LEU A 174 8.26 -19.14 -7.95
N GLU A 175 7.30 -18.50 -8.60
CA GLU A 175 7.10 -18.61 -10.04
C GLU A 175 8.32 -18.09 -10.81
N ARG A 176 8.85 -16.93 -10.44
CA ARG A 176 10.06 -16.38 -11.08
C ARG A 176 11.28 -17.27 -10.88
N ALA A 177 11.46 -17.82 -9.68
CA ALA A 177 12.55 -18.75 -9.41
C ALA A 177 12.47 -20.00 -10.29
N LYS A 178 11.26 -20.55 -10.53
CA LYS A 178 11.06 -21.70 -11.43
C LYS A 178 11.43 -21.38 -12.88
N HIS A 179 11.00 -20.22 -13.38
CA HIS A 179 11.29 -19.82 -14.77
C HIS A 179 12.78 -19.48 -14.98
N GLY A 180 13.44 -18.90 -13.96
CA GLY A 180 14.88 -18.63 -14.01
C GLY A 180 15.76 -19.88 -13.95
N VAL A 181 15.24 -21.03 -13.49
CA VAL A 181 15.95 -22.32 -13.49
C VAL A 181 15.78 -23.08 -14.81
N THR A 182 14.73 -22.80 -15.59
CA THR A 182 14.49 -23.45 -16.89
C THR A 182 15.23 -22.79 -18.07
N GLU A 183 15.88 -21.65 -17.87
CA GLU A 183 16.66 -20.93 -18.89
C GLU A 183 18.19 -21.14 -18.77
N THR A 184 18.63 -22.11 -17.96
CA THR A 184 20.03 -22.55 -17.81
C THR A 184 20.18 -24.01 -18.16
#